data_AF-A0A2W6NQ92-F1
#
_entry.id   AF-A0A2W6NQ92-F1
#
_cell.length_a   1.000
_cell.length_b   1.000
_cell.length_c   1.000
_cell.angle_alpha   90.00
_cell.angle_beta   90.00
_cell.angle_gamma   90.00
#
_symmetry.space_group_name_H-M   'P 1'
#
loop_
_entity.id
_entity.type
_entity.pdbx_description
1 polymer ?
#
loop_
_entity_poly.entity_id
_entity_poly.type
_entity_poly.pdbx_seq_one_letter_code
_entity_poly.pdbx_strand_id
1 'polypeptide(L)'
;MPIFKLQIRDLINLGLNLPTNESSMFKISGDFEEIIEKIINGDQDEDFRSLTVRDGQIVDGVIRYNAILSLIKNKFEYKGDFYSDFSQEQWDSFNSFVFNVDLDNANTKEAIELFKKINNISE
;
A
#
# COMPACT_ATOMS: atom_id res chain seq x y z
N MET A 1 12.61 -10.90 -9.85
CA MET A 1 13.04 -9.60 -9.32
C MET A 1 13.04 -9.69 -7.79
N PRO A 2 13.77 -8.83 -7.05
CA PRO A 2 13.76 -8.89 -5.59
C PRO A 2 12.37 -8.50 -5.06
N ILE A 3 11.79 -9.35 -4.20
CA ILE A 3 10.52 -9.10 -3.52
C ILE A 3 10.82 -8.64 -2.10
N PHE A 4 10.19 -7.54 -1.71
CA PHE A 4 10.34 -6.96 -0.38
C PHE A 4 9.06 -7.09 0.42
N LYS A 5 9.19 -7.38 1.71
CA LYS A 5 8.05 -7.50 2.62
C LYS A 5 7.91 -6.20 3.40
N LEU A 6 6.87 -5.42 3.09
CA LEU A 6 6.66 -4.09 3.66
C LEU A 6 5.34 -4.03 4.40
N GLN A 7 5.36 -3.47 5.61
CA GLN A 7 4.12 -3.12 6.31
C GLN A 7 3.50 -1.87 5.70
N ILE A 8 2.21 -1.63 5.97
CA ILE A 8 1.49 -0.45 5.46
C ILE A 8 2.21 0.85 5.83
N ARG A 9 2.74 0.96 7.05
CA ARG A 9 3.51 2.14 7.47
C ARG A 9 4.75 2.36 6.59
N ASP A 10 5.48 1.30 6.29
CA ASP A 10 6.68 1.38 5.46
C ASP A 10 6.31 1.84 4.05
N LEU A 11 5.28 1.22 3.45
CA LEU A 11 4.75 1.59 2.12
C LEU A 11 4.42 3.08 2.01
N ILE A 12 3.79 3.65 3.03
CA ILE A 12 3.41 5.08 3.02
C ILE A 12 4.64 5.97 3.15
N ASN A 13 5.60 5.57 3.98
CA ASN A 13 6.85 6.31 4.16
C ASN A 13 7.71 6.34 2.89
N LEU A 14 7.48 5.42 1.94
CA LEU A 14 8.14 5.44 0.63
C LEU A 14 7.74 6.64 -0.24
N GLY A 15 6.63 7.29 0.06
CA GLY A 15 6.14 8.41 -0.74
C GLY A 15 5.83 8.00 -2.19
N LEU A 16 5.38 6.76 -2.40
CA LEU A 16 5.06 6.25 -3.73
C LEU A 16 3.90 7.04 -4.35
N ASN A 17 4.04 7.33 -5.63
CA ASN A 17 3.04 8.05 -6.39
C ASN A 17 2.09 7.09 -7.11
N LEU A 18 0.88 7.57 -7.39
CA LEU A 18 -0.05 6.90 -8.28
C LEU A 18 0.26 7.29 -9.74
N PRO A 19 -0.03 6.42 -10.72
CA PRO A 19 0.11 6.76 -12.13
C PRO A 19 -0.74 8.00 -12.50
N THR A 20 -0.14 8.97 -13.20
CA THR A 20 -0.78 10.24 -13.56
C THR A 20 -1.92 10.11 -14.58
N ASN A 21 -1.93 9.04 -15.38
CA ASN A 21 -2.87 8.85 -16.49
C ASN A 21 -4.14 8.06 -16.12
N GLU A 22 -4.30 7.62 -14.87
CA GLU A 22 -5.46 6.83 -14.42
C GLU A 22 -6.56 7.67 -13.75
N SER A 23 -6.59 8.96 -14.06
CA SER A 23 -7.60 9.92 -13.58
C SER A 23 -9.04 9.57 -13.98
N SER A 24 -9.25 8.52 -14.78
CA SER A 24 -10.55 8.04 -15.26
C SER A 24 -11.11 6.81 -14.52
N MET A 25 -10.33 6.11 -13.68
CA MET A 25 -10.80 4.88 -13.01
C MET A 25 -11.47 5.14 -11.65
N PHE A 26 -11.50 6.39 -11.18
CA PHE A 26 -12.00 6.75 -9.85
C PHE A 26 -13.52 6.95 -9.77
N LYS A 27 -14.32 6.16 -10.51
CA LYS A 27 -15.70 5.88 -10.10
C LYS A 27 -15.67 4.74 -9.08
N ILE A 28 -15.08 5.00 -7.91
CA ILE A 28 -15.08 4.03 -6.84
C ILE A 28 -16.40 4.14 -6.08
N SER A 29 -17.28 3.20 -6.34
CA SER A 29 -18.40 2.87 -5.48
C SER A 29 -18.44 1.35 -5.38
N GLY A 30 -17.72 0.76 -4.42
CA GLY A 30 -17.79 -0.69 -4.17
C GLY A 30 -16.64 -1.29 -3.38
N ASP A 31 -15.40 -1.14 -3.84
CA ASP A 31 -14.36 -2.12 -3.46
C ASP A 31 -13.47 -1.73 -2.28
N PHE A 32 -13.54 -0.49 -1.78
CA PHE A 32 -12.63 -0.04 -0.72
C PHE A 32 -12.88 -0.73 0.61
N GLU A 33 -14.14 -0.85 1.04
CA GLU A 33 -14.45 -1.53 2.29
C GLU A 33 -13.99 -2.99 2.26
N GLU A 34 -14.16 -3.70 1.14
CA GLU A 34 -13.67 -5.08 1.00
C GLU A 34 -12.14 -5.17 1.11
N ILE A 35 -11.41 -4.22 0.51
CA ILE A 35 -9.94 -4.17 0.62
C ILE A 35 -9.52 -3.95 2.08
N ILE A 36 -10.15 -2.99 2.77
CA ILE A 36 -9.84 -2.71 4.18
C ILE A 36 -10.22 -3.90 5.07
N GLU A 37 -11.36 -4.54 4.80
CA GLU A 37 -11.81 -5.76 5.48
C GLU A 37 -10.79 -6.89 5.36
N LYS A 38 -10.30 -7.16 4.14
CA LYS A 38 -9.25 -8.18 3.90
C LYS A 38 -7.96 -7.87 4.65
N ILE A 39 -7.56 -6.59 4.68
CA ILE A 39 -6.38 -6.15 5.42
C ILE A 39 -6.56 -6.39 6.93
N ILE A 40 -7.70 -5.97 7.50
CA ILE A 40 -8.00 -6.13 8.93
C ILE A 40 -8.11 -7.61 9.31
N ASN A 41 -8.67 -8.45 8.44
CA ASN A 41 -8.77 -9.89 8.66
C ASN A 41 -7.44 -10.63 8.41
N GLY A 42 -6.38 -9.92 8.01
CA GLY A 42 -5.07 -10.51 7.78
C GLY A 42 -5.07 -11.49 6.62
N ASP A 43 -5.74 -11.16 5.51
CA ASP A 43 -5.81 -11.99 4.31
C ASP A 43 -4.40 -12.46 3.87
N GLN A 44 -4.27 -13.75 3.56
CA GLN A 44 -3.00 -14.39 3.20
C GLN A 44 -2.86 -14.64 1.70
N ASP A 45 -3.86 -14.29 0.90
CA ASP A 45 -3.84 -14.42 -0.55
C ASP A 45 -2.64 -13.69 -1.17
N GLU A 46 -1.83 -14.42 -1.93
CA GLU A 46 -0.56 -13.89 -2.45
C GLU A 46 -0.80 -12.79 -3.49
N ASP A 47 -1.84 -12.91 -4.30
CA ASP A 47 -2.18 -11.93 -5.33
C ASP A 47 -2.66 -10.63 -4.70
N PHE A 48 -3.51 -10.72 -3.67
CA PHE A 48 -3.97 -9.55 -2.90
C PHE A 48 -2.81 -8.83 -2.21
N ARG A 49 -1.88 -9.58 -1.63
CA ARG A 49 -0.70 -9.06 -0.94
C ARG A 49 0.37 -8.54 -1.87
N SER A 50 0.26 -8.77 -3.18
CA SER A 50 1.27 -8.35 -4.14
C SER A 50 1.03 -6.93 -4.64
N LEU A 51 2.11 -6.15 -4.70
CA LEU A 51 2.18 -4.82 -5.33
C LEU A 51 3.39 -4.77 -6.24
N THR A 52 3.28 -4.09 -7.37
CA THR A 52 4.43 -3.84 -8.25
C THR A 52 4.73 -2.35 -8.30
N VAL A 53 6.00 -2.01 -8.08
CA VAL A 53 6.52 -0.65 -8.16
C VAL A 53 7.46 -0.52 -9.33
N ARG A 54 7.23 0.48 -10.17
CA ARG A 54 8.10 0.87 -11.28
C ARG A 54 8.35 2.37 -11.19
N ASP A 55 9.61 2.79 -11.19
CA ASP A 55 10.01 4.21 -11.16
C ASP A 55 9.34 5.04 -10.03
N GLY A 56 9.16 4.43 -8.86
CA GLY A 56 8.51 5.07 -7.70
C GLY A 56 6.99 5.20 -7.80
N GLN A 57 6.38 4.55 -8.79
CA GLN A 57 4.93 4.48 -8.97
C GLN A 57 4.40 3.07 -8.71
N ILE A 58 3.24 2.97 -8.05
CA ILE A 58 2.49 1.71 -8.01
C ILE A 58 1.92 1.46 -9.40
N VAL A 59 2.34 0.40 -10.09
CA VAL A 59 1.81 0.00 -11.40
C VAL A 59 0.88 -1.22 -11.32
N ASP A 60 1.00 -2.00 -10.25
CA ASP A 60 0.04 -3.05 -9.90
C ASP A 60 -0.36 -2.93 -8.42
N GLY A 61 -1.66 -3.04 -8.16
CA GLY A 61 -2.26 -2.79 -6.86
C GLY A 61 -2.59 -1.33 -6.54
N VAL A 62 -2.74 -0.50 -7.59
CA VAL A 62 -3.15 0.92 -7.50
C VAL A 62 -4.40 1.10 -6.63
N ILE A 63 -5.43 0.26 -6.86
CA ILE A 63 -6.70 0.34 -6.12
C ILE A 63 -6.49 0.04 -4.64
N ARG A 64 -5.70 -1.00 -4.31
CA ARG A 64 -5.37 -1.39 -2.94
C ARG A 64 -4.61 -0.29 -2.20
N TYR A 65 -3.54 0.23 -2.82
CA TYR A 65 -2.75 1.30 -2.23
C TYR A 65 -3.56 2.60 -2.08
N ASN A 66 -4.41 2.94 -3.05
CA ASN A 66 -5.28 4.11 -2.93
C ASN A 66 -6.35 3.95 -1.84
N ALA A 67 -6.90 2.75 -1.63
CA ALA A 67 -7.81 2.47 -0.52
C ALA A 67 -7.15 2.76 0.82
N ILE A 68 -5.94 2.22 1.03
CA ILE A 68 -5.10 2.44 2.21
C ILE A 68 -4.83 3.93 2.43
N LEU A 69 -4.34 4.62 1.40
CA LEU A 69 -4.04 6.05 1.50
C LEU A 69 -5.29 6.90 1.79
N SER A 70 -6.42 6.54 1.19
CA SER A 70 -7.67 7.29 1.36
C SER A 70 -8.27 7.06 2.74
N LEU A 71 -8.19 5.84 3.29
CA LEU A 71 -8.56 5.56 4.67
C LEU A 71 -7.70 6.36 5.65
N ILE A 72 -6.38 6.29 5.53
CA ILE A 72 -5.43 6.95 6.47
C ILE A 72 -5.53 8.47 6.40
N LYS A 73 -5.89 9.03 5.24
CA LYS A 73 -6.14 10.47 5.06
C LYS A 73 -7.56 10.87 5.44
N ASN A 74 -8.35 10.00 6.07
CA ASN A 74 -9.74 10.21 6.46
C ASN A 74 -10.62 10.72 5.30
N LYS A 75 -10.41 10.20 4.09
CA LYS A 75 -11.23 10.52 2.92
C LYS A 75 -12.50 9.67 2.82
N PHE A 76 -12.56 8.56 3.53
CA PHE A 76 -13.74 7.70 3.67
C PHE A 76 -13.76 7.02 5.05
N GLU A 77 -14.92 6.46 5.41
CA GLU A 77 -15.16 5.68 6.62
C GLU A 77 -15.18 4.18 6.30
N TYR A 78 -14.64 3.33 7.17
CA TYR A 78 -14.80 1.88 7.10
C TYR A 78 -15.75 1.44 8.21
N LYS A 79 -16.88 0.83 7.84
CA LYS A 79 -17.94 0.41 8.80
C LYS A 79 -18.43 1.55 9.72
N GLY A 80 -18.35 2.80 9.24
CA GLY A 80 -18.75 4.00 9.97
C GLY A 80 -17.65 4.64 10.83
N ASP A 81 -16.44 4.08 10.84
CA ASP A 81 -15.31 4.62 11.59
C ASP A 81 -14.25 5.22 10.65
N PHE A 82 -13.74 6.40 10.99
CA PHE A 82 -12.53 6.95 10.38
C PHE A 82 -11.29 6.21 10.89
N TYR A 83 -10.18 6.29 10.16
CA TYR A 83 -8.92 5.65 10.59
C TYR A 83 -8.43 6.15 11.96
N SER A 84 -8.68 7.42 12.29
CA SER A 84 -8.37 7.98 13.62
C SER A 84 -9.18 7.37 14.75
N ASP A 85 -10.32 6.76 14.43
CA ASP A 85 -11.30 6.26 15.39
C ASP A 85 -11.30 4.72 15.46
N PHE A 86 -10.39 4.06 14.74
CA PHE A 86 -10.21 2.61 14.80
C PHE A 86 -9.97 2.14 16.23
N SER A 87 -10.57 1.00 16.58
CA SER A 87 -10.23 0.28 17.80
C SER A 87 -8.76 -0.13 17.78
N GLN A 88 -8.16 -0.36 18.96
CA GLN A 88 -6.77 -0.81 19.05
C GLN A 88 -6.53 -2.09 18.23
N GLU A 89 -7.48 -3.03 18.26
CA GLU A 89 -7.42 -4.27 17.51
C GLU A 89 -7.46 -4.02 15.99
N GLN A 90 -8.37 -3.17 15.50
CA GLN A 90 -8.41 -2.81 14.08
C GLN A 90 -7.12 -2.12 13.64
N TRP A 91 -6.61 -1.21 14.48
CA TRP A 91 -5.38 -0.48 14.21
C TRP A 91 -4.18 -1.43 14.14
N ASP A 92 -4.04 -2.33 15.11
CA ASP A 92 -2.95 -3.31 15.17
C ASP A 92 -3.02 -4.26 13.97
N SER A 93 -4.19 -4.82 13.67
CA SER A 93 -4.39 -5.70 12.52
C SER A 93 -4.06 -5.00 11.21
N PHE A 94 -4.59 -3.79 11.01
CA PHE A 94 -4.34 -3.00 9.80
C PHE A 94 -2.84 -2.68 9.63
N ASN A 95 -2.18 -2.17 10.67
CA ASN A 95 -0.77 -1.79 10.59
C ASN A 95 0.20 -2.98 10.59
N SER A 96 -0.23 -4.16 11.03
CA SER A 96 0.56 -5.39 10.98
C SER A 96 0.57 -6.07 9.61
N PHE A 97 -0.35 -5.69 8.71
CA PHE A 97 -0.47 -6.29 7.39
C PHE A 97 0.77 -6.05 6.51
N VAL A 98 1.25 -7.12 5.87
CA VAL A 98 2.49 -7.12 5.07
C VAL A 98 2.19 -7.38 3.60
N PHE A 99 2.57 -6.44 2.75
CA PHE A 99 2.59 -6.58 1.30
C PHE A 99 3.92 -7.14 0.80
N ASN A 100 3.84 -7.95 -0.25
CA ASN A 100 4.95 -8.38 -1.08
C ASN A 100 5.10 -7.36 -2.22
N VAL A 101 6.17 -6.57 -2.18
CA VAL A 101 6.44 -5.53 -3.16
C VAL A 101 7.51 -5.99 -4.12
N ASP A 102 7.13 -6.18 -5.38
CA ASP A 102 8.06 -6.41 -6.48
C ASP A 102 8.52 -5.07 -7.07
N LEU A 103 9.81 -4.99 -7.39
CA LEU A 103 10.39 -3.85 -8.09
C LEU A 103 10.61 -4.21 -9.54
N ASP A 104 9.72 -3.73 -10.38
CA ASP A 104 9.81 -3.87 -11.83
C ASP A 104 10.63 -2.74 -12.45
N ASN A 105 11.85 -2.57 -11.94
CA ASN A 105 12.83 -1.68 -12.55
C ASN A 105 13.80 -2.51 -13.39
N ALA A 106 13.92 -2.17 -14.67
CA ALA A 106 14.99 -2.68 -15.53
C ALA A 106 16.40 -2.28 -15.02
N ASN A 107 16.47 -1.27 -14.15
CA ASN A 107 17.71 -0.69 -13.63
C ASN A 107 17.84 -0.93 -12.12
N THR A 108 18.60 -1.97 -11.76
CA THR A 108 18.83 -2.42 -10.37
C THR A 108 19.37 -1.33 -9.43
N LYS A 109 20.06 -0.30 -9.92
CA LYS A 109 20.68 0.74 -9.05
C LYS A 109 19.66 1.70 -8.42
N GLU A 110 18.67 2.16 -9.18
CA GLU A 110 17.63 3.07 -8.67
C GLU A 110 16.66 2.35 -7.73
N ALA A 111 16.35 1.08 -8.02
CA ALA A 111 15.61 0.19 -7.13
C ALA A 111 16.31 0.02 -5.76
N ILE A 112 17.63 -0.15 -5.79
CA ILE A 112 18.48 -0.25 -4.60
C ILE A 112 18.55 1.08 -3.84
N GLU A 113 18.64 2.23 -4.51
CA GLU A 113 18.62 3.53 -3.82
C GLU A 113 17.27 3.85 -3.18
N LEU A 114 16.16 3.48 -3.83
CA LEU A 114 14.84 3.56 -3.24
C LEU A 114 14.78 2.72 -1.97
N PHE A 115 15.33 1.50 -1.97
CA PHE A 115 15.41 0.64 -0.80
C PHE A 115 16.39 1.07 0.29
N LYS A 116 17.53 1.69 -0.08
CA LYS A 116 18.49 2.26 0.89
C LYS A 116 17.87 3.40 1.69
N LYS A 117 17.00 4.22 1.08
CA LYS A 117 16.21 5.23 1.79
C LYS A 117 15.27 4.63 2.84
N ILE A 118 14.78 3.40 2.63
CA ILE A 118 13.79 2.72 3.49
C ILE A 118 14.40 2.27 4.81
N ASN A 119 15.63 1.75 4.79
CA ASN A 119 16.22 1.13 5.97
C ASN A 119 16.99 2.10 6.87
N ASN A 120 17.03 3.40 6.56
CA ASN A 120 17.86 4.38 7.28
C ASN A 120 19.30 3.89 7.47
N ILE A 121 19.81 3.09 6.51
CA ILE A 121 21.20 2.67 6.48
C ILE A 121 21.94 3.90 5.96
N SER A 122 22.35 4.77 6.89
CA SER A 122 23.45 5.68 6.64
C SER A 122 24.66 4.85 6.22
N GLU A 123 25.38 5.32 5.20
CA GLU A 123 26.66 4.73 4.77
C GLU A 123 27.58 4.36 5.94
#